data_AF-A0A7J6R130-F1
#
_entry.id   AF-A0A7J6R130-F1
#
_cell.length_a   1.000
_cell.length_b   1.000
_cell.length_c   1.000
_cell.angle_alpha   90.00
_cell.angle_beta   90.00
_cell.angle_gamma   90.00
#
_symmetry.space_group_name_H-M   'P 1'
#
loop_
_entity.id
_entity.type
_entity.pdbx_description
1 polymer ?
#
loop_
_entity_poly.entity_id
_entity_poly.type
_entity_poly.pdbx_seq_one_letter_code
_entity_poly.pdbx_strand_id
1 'polypeptide(L)'
;MSGGPGLSSVGEIYINGPCVIDEDDEDLAILAANEYSWTKTANGIYIDSPGETGFSLGPTEATMDQQVENLIKEMEKNESAFIEIAKAGQTTPEGHQPDPEAYGKVARAFSQMIMHPLKDRYTSPYDVRTSPGEESDQFYFLPVESTGQMNRKSIQAKLGVDKEWIEREWQVTDDFGKYLGYDTSSVVAELLDEGLKLFVFNGEEDYMTNCEGALSWMSKLKGKEDY
;
A
#
# COMPACT_ATOMS: atom_id res chain seq x y z
N MET A 1 -1.40 -1.41 -4.79
CA MET A 1 -0.94 -0.10 -4.28
C MET A 1 -0.57 -0.34 -2.84
N SER A 2 0.68 -0.07 -2.48
CA SER A 2 1.19 -0.28 -1.13
C SER A 2 0.85 0.85 -0.17
N GLY A 3 0.99 0.54 1.12
CA GLY A 3 0.81 1.49 2.23
C GLY A 3 2.13 2.10 2.72
N GLY A 4 2.38 1.98 4.03
CA GLY A 4 3.54 2.56 4.71
C GLY A 4 3.14 3.65 5.69
N PRO A 5 2.92 4.91 5.25
CA PRO A 5 2.99 5.43 3.87
C PRO A 5 4.40 5.45 3.27
N GLY A 6 4.51 5.53 1.93
CA GLY A 6 5.78 5.63 1.22
C GLY A 6 6.46 4.31 0.86
N LEU A 7 5.74 3.17 0.93
CA LEU A 7 6.21 1.90 0.38
C LEU A 7 5.93 1.83 -1.13
N SER A 8 6.88 1.29 -1.88
CA SER A 8 6.75 1.09 -3.33
C SER A 8 5.76 -0.02 -3.67
N SER A 9 4.72 0.34 -4.42
CA SER A 9 3.78 -0.62 -5.02
C SER A 9 4.43 -1.45 -6.11
N VAL A 10 5.44 -0.93 -6.82
CA VAL A 10 6.17 -1.69 -7.85
C VAL A 10 6.84 -2.92 -7.25
N GLY A 11 7.22 -2.85 -5.98
CA GLY A 11 7.65 -4.01 -5.22
C GLY A 11 6.63 -5.14 -5.15
N GLU A 12 5.34 -4.84 -4.93
CA GLU A 12 4.27 -5.84 -4.74
C GLU A 12 4.11 -6.80 -5.93
N ILE A 13 4.73 -6.48 -7.07
CA ILE A 13 4.82 -7.37 -8.21
C ILE A 13 5.42 -8.74 -7.84
N TYR A 14 6.30 -8.79 -6.83
CA TYR A 14 6.87 -10.04 -6.32
C TYR A 14 5.98 -10.79 -5.35
N ILE A 15 4.83 -10.23 -4.96
CA ILE A 15 3.85 -10.86 -4.07
C ILE A 15 2.70 -11.43 -4.90
N ASN A 16 1.99 -10.56 -5.61
CA ASN A 16 0.77 -10.92 -6.35
C ASN A 16 0.91 -10.78 -7.87
N GLY A 17 2.06 -10.29 -8.35
CA GLY A 17 2.37 -10.16 -9.77
C GLY A 17 2.76 -11.49 -10.41
N PRO A 18 3.11 -11.49 -11.71
CA PRO A 18 3.26 -12.71 -12.51
C PRO A 18 4.49 -13.53 -12.12
N CYS A 19 5.47 -12.93 -11.46
CA CYS A 19 6.73 -13.56 -11.11
C CYS A 19 7.12 -13.27 -9.67
N VAL A 20 7.83 -14.20 -9.05
CA VAL A 20 8.50 -14.02 -7.75
C VAL A 20 10.01 -14.11 -7.96
N ILE A 21 10.79 -13.63 -6.99
CA ILE A 21 12.24 -13.83 -7.00
C ILE A 21 12.50 -15.30 -6.70
N ASP A 22 13.38 -15.92 -7.48
CA ASP A 22 13.80 -17.29 -7.23
C ASP A 22 14.80 -17.31 -6.06
N GLU A 23 14.36 -17.76 -4.90
CA GLU A 23 15.18 -17.82 -3.68
C GLU A 23 16.27 -18.89 -3.74
N ASP A 24 16.14 -19.88 -4.63
CA ASP A 24 17.17 -20.90 -4.87
C ASP A 24 18.34 -20.37 -5.72
N ASP A 25 18.19 -19.19 -6.33
CA ASP A 25 19.24 -18.53 -7.09
C ASP A 25 20.13 -17.70 -6.16
N GLU A 26 21.40 -18.10 -6.00
CA GLU A 26 22.36 -17.43 -5.10
C GLU A 26 22.55 -15.93 -5.44
N ASP A 27 22.43 -15.58 -6.72
CA ASP A 27 22.53 -14.20 -7.20
C ASP A 27 21.19 -13.45 -7.13
N LEU A 28 20.10 -14.15 -6.79
CA LEU A 28 18.72 -13.66 -6.73
C LEU A 28 18.37 -12.85 -7.98
N ALA A 29 18.92 -13.29 -9.11
CA ALA A 29 18.89 -12.74 -10.46
C ALA A 29 17.71 -13.29 -11.26
N ILE A 30 17.29 -14.51 -10.94
CA ILE A 30 16.26 -15.26 -11.65
C ILE A 30 14.88 -14.96 -11.06
N LEU A 31 13.89 -14.88 -11.94
CA LEU A 31 12.49 -14.77 -11.57
C LEU A 31 11.79 -16.09 -11.90
N ALA A 32 11.08 -16.66 -10.93
CA ALA A 32 10.21 -17.81 -11.11
C ALA A 32 8.77 -17.35 -11.40
N ALA A 33 8.00 -18.18 -12.10
CA ALA A 33 6.59 -17.89 -12.33
C ALA A 33 5.80 -18.00 -11.01
N ASN A 34 4.97 -17.01 -10.72
CA ASN A 34 4.14 -17.02 -9.52
C ASN A 34 2.88 -17.89 -9.75
N GLU A 35 2.84 -19.05 -9.11
CA GLU A 35 1.69 -19.98 -9.21
C GLU A 35 0.39 -19.36 -8.67
N TYR A 36 0.48 -18.38 -7.77
CA TYR A 36 -0.69 -17.76 -7.13
C TYR A 36 -0.92 -16.33 -7.60
N SER A 37 -0.34 -15.95 -8.75
CA SER A 37 -0.48 -14.59 -9.29
C SER A 37 -1.93 -14.17 -9.54
N TRP A 38 -2.27 -12.95 -9.12
CA TRP A 38 -3.54 -12.31 -9.44
C TRP A 38 -3.65 -12.00 -10.94
N THR A 39 -2.50 -11.85 -11.61
CA THR A 39 -2.45 -11.54 -13.05
C THR A 39 -2.87 -12.71 -13.95
N LYS A 40 -3.14 -13.89 -13.38
CA LYS A 40 -3.75 -15.01 -14.09
C LYS A 40 -5.21 -14.74 -14.50
N THR A 41 -5.89 -13.84 -13.79
CA THR A 41 -7.32 -13.55 -13.99
C THR A 41 -7.63 -12.08 -14.21
N ALA A 42 -6.65 -11.19 -14.06
CA ALA A 42 -6.83 -9.74 -14.20
C ALA A 42 -5.54 -9.08 -14.72
N ASN A 43 -5.65 -7.84 -15.20
CA ASN A 43 -4.47 -7.01 -15.45
C ASN A 43 -4.07 -6.29 -14.17
N GLY A 44 -2.81 -6.41 -13.75
CA GLY A 44 -2.28 -5.71 -12.58
C GLY A 44 -1.68 -4.36 -12.96
N ILE A 45 -1.99 -3.31 -12.20
CA ILE A 45 -1.34 -2.00 -12.31
C ILE A 45 -0.74 -1.66 -10.94
N TYR A 46 0.57 -1.41 -10.93
CA TYR A 46 1.33 -1.07 -9.74
C TYR A 46 1.79 0.38 -9.83
N ILE A 47 1.32 1.22 -8.91
CA ILE A 47 1.55 2.67 -8.92
C ILE A 47 2.33 3.06 -7.68
N ASP A 48 3.56 3.52 -7.85
CA ASP A 48 4.32 4.15 -6.76
C ASP A 48 3.74 5.53 -6.47
N SER A 49 3.29 5.76 -5.23
CA SER A 49 2.69 7.01 -4.78
C SER A 49 2.77 7.12 -3.26
N PRO A 50 2.93 8.32 -2.69
CA PRO A 50 3.19 9.62 -3.34
C PRO A 50 4.62 9.74 -3.89
N GLY A 51 4.96 10.83 -4.61
CA GLY A 51 6.37 11.14 -4.89
C GLY A 51 7.12 11.40 -3.57
N GLU A 52 8.37 11.00 -3.38
CA GLU A 52 9.32 10.29 -4.25
C GLU A 52 9.37 8.77 -3.96
N THR A 53 8.23 8.10 -3.72
CA THR A 53 8.20 6.65 -3.44
C THR A 53 8.69 5.81 -4.62
N GLY A 54 9.49 4.77 -4.39
CA GLY A 54 9.91 3.82 -5.43
C GLY A 54 10.57 4.51 -6.62
N PHE A 55 10.05 4.28 -7.83
CA PHE A 55 10.50 4.98 -9.05
C PHE A 55 9.82 6.33 -9.28
N SER A 56 8.78 6.69 -8.54
CA SER A 56 8.07 7.95 -8.74
C SER A 56 8.97 9.16 -8.46
N LEU A 57 8.84 10.15 -9.34
CA LEU A 57 9.60 11.40 -9.30
C LEU A 57 8.75 12.52 -8.66
N GLY A 58 9.43 13.56 -8.17
CA GLY A 58 8.78 14.80 -7.76
C GLY A 58 8.44 14.86 -6.28
N PRO A 59 8.25 16.06 -5.73
CA PRO A 59 8.20 16.27 -4.29
C PRO A 59 6.99 15.58 -3.65
N THR A 60 7.15 15.18 -2.39
CA THR A 60 6.06 14.75 -1.52
C THR A 60 4.95 15.78 -1.47
N GLU A 61 3.71 15.36 -1.75
CA GLU A 61 2.55 16.23 -1.63
C GLU A 61 2.34 16.70 -0.18
N ALA A 62 1.91 17.96 -0.02
CA ALA A 62 1.73 18.55 1.31
C ALA A 62 0.52 17.97 2.08
N THR A 63 -0.48 17.47 1.35
CA THR A 63 -1.75 16.97 1.89
C THR A 63 -2.24 15.72 1.17
N MET A 64 -3.09 14.95 1.86
CA MET A 64 -3.80 13.80 1.29
C MET A 64 -4.67 14.21 0.08
N ASP A 65 -5.39 15.32 0.16
CA ASP A 65 -6.21 15.81 -0.96
C ASP A 65 -5.36 16.11 -2.20
N GLN A 66 -4.20 16.74 -2.01
CA GLN A 66 -3.29 17.04 -3.12
C GLN A 66 -2.73 15.77 -3.75
N GLN A 67 -2.44 14.75 -2.93
CA GLN A 67 -2.02 13.44 -3.41
C GLN A 67 -3.12 12.77 -4.25
N VAL A 68 -4.37 12.76 -3.76
CA VAL A 68 -5.52 12.18 -4.48
C VAL A 68 -5.74 12.92 -5.80
N GLU A 69 -5.73 14.26 -5.78
CA GLU A 69 -5.88 15.06 -7.01
C GLU A 69 -4.78 14.79 -8.03
N ASN A 70 -3.52 14.69 -7.59
CA ASN A 70 -2.39 14.42 -8.48
C ASN A 70 -2.51 13.01 -9.09
N LEU A 71 -2.92 12.02 -8.28
CA LEU A 71 -3.14 10.67 -8.75
C LEU A 71 -4.24 10.62 -9.82
N ILE A 72 -5.37 11.29 -9.59
CA ILE A 72 -6.46 11.38 -10.56
C ILE A 72 -5.97 12.06 -11.84
N LYS A 73 -5.29 13.20 -11.75
CA LYS A 73 -4.75 13.92 -12.92
C LYS A 73 -3.79 13.04 -13.73
N GLU A 74 -2.92 12.28 -13.08
CA GLU A 74 -2.02 11.36 -13.79
C GLU A 74 -2.76 10.16 -14.38
N MET A 75 -3.78 9.63 -13.70
CA MET A 75 -4.65 8.59 -14.26
C MET A 75 -5.43 9.10 -15.49
N GLU A 76 -5.97 10.31 -15.44
CA GLU A 76 -6.70 10.97 -16.54
C GLU A 76 -5.79 11.30 -17.73
N LYS A 77 -4.57 11.79 -17.47
CA LYS A 77 -3.60 12.08 -18.52
C LYS A 77 -3.18 10.82 -19.28
N ASN A 78 -3.11 9.70 -18.58
CA ASN A 78 -2.82 8.39 -19.13
C ASN A 78 -4.10 7.60 -19.43
N GLU A 79 -5.27 8.25 -19.45
CA GLU A 79 -6.58 7.60 -19.56
C GLU A 79 -6.66 6.71 -20.81
N SER A 80 -6.04 7.07 -21.92
CA SER A 80 -5.97 6.19 -23.10
C SER A 80 -5.23 4.87 -22.85
N ALA A 81 -4.14 4.88 -22.08
CA ALA A 81 -3.42 3.68 -21.66
C ALA A 81 -4.20 2.88 -20.59
N PHE A 82 -4.90 3.58 -19.71
CA PHE A 82 -5.77 2.96 -18.71
C PHE A 82 -7.06 2.40 -19.31
N ILE A 83 -7.67 3.03 -20.32
CA ILE A 83 -8.89 2.58 -21.02
C ILE A 83 -8.62 1.32 -21.85
N GLU A 84 -7.40 1.14 -22.39
CA GLU A 84 -7.01 -0.14 -23.00
C GLU A 84 -6.98 -1.29 -21.97
N ILE A 85 -6.82 -0.98 -20.68
CA ILE A 85 -6.71 -1.96 -19.58
C ILE A 85 -7.99 -2.06 -18.73
N ALA A 86 -8.76 -0.99 -18.61
CA ALA A 86 -9.84 -0.82 -17.64
C ALA A 86 -11.03 -0.10 -18.29
N LYS A 87 -12.10 -0.85 -18.58
CA LYS A 87 -13.42 -0.26 -18.85
C LYS A 87 -14.30 -0.37 -17.61
N ALA A 88 -14.38 0.71 -16.83
CA ALA A 88 -15.60 1.32 -16.25
C ALA A 88 -15.30 2.31 -15.10
N GLY A 89 -15.81 3.56 -15.20
CA GLY A 89 -16.30 4.52 -14.16
C GLY A 89 -15.38 4.91 -12.97
N GLN A 90 -15.55 6.02 -12.24
CA GLN A 90 -16.37 7.24 -12.28
C GLN A 90 -15.77 8.26 -11.25
N THR A 91 -16.48 9.37 -11.02
CA THR A 91 -16.17 10.69 -10.39
C THR A 91 -15.81 10.76 -8.88
N THR A 92 -15.35 11.93 -8.43
CA THR A 92 -14.99 12.30 -7.03
C THR A 92 -16.07 13.10 -6.27
N PRO A 93 -16.17 12.97 -4.93
CA PRO A 93 -16.75 13.98 -4.03
C PRO A 93 -15.68 14.86 -3.36
N GLU A 94 -16.02 16.14 -3.15
CA GLU A 94 -15.18 17.15 -2.48
C GLU A 94 -15.26 17.09 -0.94
N GLY A 95 -14.08 17.16 -0.30
CA GLY A 95 -13.79 18.15 0.76
C GLY A 95 -14.23 17.83 2.20
N HIS A 96 -13.29 17.32 3.00
CA HIS A 96 -13.10 17.68 4.41
C HIS A 96 -11.60 17.68 4.73
N GLN A 97 -10.98 18.85 4.93
CA GLN A 97 -9.59 18.90 5.40
C GLN A 97 -9.53 18.54 6.89
N PRO A 98 -8.77 17.50 7.28
CA PRO A 98 -8.61 17.12 8.69
C PRO A 98 -7.77 18.12 9.50
N ASP A 99 -8.06 18.24 10.80
CA ASP A 99 -7.23 18.97 11.78
C ASP A 99 -5.92 18.20 12.08
N PRO A 100 -4.74 18.71 11.66
CA PRO A 100 -3.47 18.02 11.83
C PRO A 100 -3.07 17.78 13.30
N GLU A 101 -3.56 18.60 14.24
CA GLU A 101 -3.19 18.47 15.66
C GLU A 101 -3.91 17.27 16.32
N ALA A 102 -5.15 17.00 15.92
CA ALA A 102 -5.93 15.86 16.40
C ALA A 102 -5.28 14.54 15.97
N TYR A 103 -4.85 14.43 14.72
CA TYR A 103 -4.23 13.20 14.20
C TYR A 103 -2.82 12.96 14.74
N GLY A 104 -2.03 14.02 14.99
CA GLY A 104 -0.76 13.88 15.71
C GLY A 104 -0.91 13.31 17.13
N LYS A 105 -2.08 13.46 17.77
CA LYS A 105 -2.38 12.81 19.07
C LYS A 105 -2.76 11.34 18.89
N VAL A 106 -3.53 11.00 17.86
CA VAL A 106 -3.88 9.61 17.51
C VAL A 106 -2.63 8.80 17.14
N ALA A 107 -1.74 9.33 16.31
CA ALA A 107 -0.49 8.65 15.93
C ALA A 107 0.41 8.35 17.15
N ARG A 108 0.49 9.29 18.11
CA ARG A 108 1.22 9.08 19.37
C ARG A 108 0.55 8.04 20.27
N ALA A 109 -0.78 8.08 20.38
CA ALA A 109 -1.54 7.08 21.13
C ALA A 109 -1.38 5.68 20.51
N PHE A 110 -1.42 5.56 19.18
CA PHE A 110 -1.15 4.32 18.47
C PHE A 110 0.25 3.79 18.79
N SER A 111 1.28 4.62 18.68
CA SER A 111 2.66 4.23 19.00
C SER A 111 2.80 3.75 20.46
N GLN A 112 2.18 4.42 21.42
CA GLN A 112 2.33 4.10 22.83
C GLN A 112 1.45 2.95 23.32
N MET A 113 0.22 2.85 22.82
CA MET A 113 -0.78 1.92 23.33
C MET A 113 -0.87 0.64 22.51
N ILE A 114 -0.48 0.70 21.24
CA ILE A 114 -0.57 -0.43 20.30
C ILE A 114 0.82 -0.96 19.99
N MET A 115 1.75 -0.12 19.52
CA MET A 115 3.08 -0.58 19.11
C MET A 115 4.01 -0.96 20.27
N HIS A 116 3.97 -0.24 21.40
CA HIS A 116 4.86 -0.51 22.52
C HIS A 116 4.56 -1.85 23.21
N PRO A 117 3.31 -2.19 23.58
CA PRO A 117 2.99 -3.48 24.20
C PRO A 117 3.18 -4.67 23.25
N LEU A 118 3.12 -4.43 21.93
CA LEU A 118 3.44 -5.44 20.92
C LEU A 118 4.87 -5.92 20.99
N LYS A 119 5.83 -4.98 21.07
CA LYS A 119 7.26 -5.29 21.09
C LYS A 119 7.69 -6.16 22.27
N ASP A 120 6.91 -6.14 23.35
CA ASP A 120 7.17 -6.96 24.53
C ASP A 120 6.61 -8.39 24.42
N ARG A 121 5.69 -8.64 23.47
CA ARG A 121 4.91 -9.88 23.41
C ARG A 121 5.04 -10.65 22.10
N TYR A 122 5.30 -9.96 21.01
CA TYR A 122 5.44 -10.52 19.66
C TYR A 122 6.66 -9.94 18.97
N THR A 123 7.26 -10.74 18.09
CA THR A 123 8.48 -10.36 17.36
C THR A 123 8.16 -9.62 16.07
N SER A 124 6.99 -9.88 15.48
CA SER A 124 6.46 -9.13 14.35
C SER A 124 5.03 -8.66 14.63
N PRO A 125 4.68 -7.41 14.27
CA PRO A 125 3.31 -6.93 14.35
C PRO A 125 2.46 -7.34 13.12
N TYR A 126 3.07 -7.88 12.06
CA TYR A 126 2.39 -8.30 10.84
C TYR A 126 2.07 -9.80 10.79
N ASP A 127 2.71 -10.60 11.65
CA ASP A 127 2.31 -11.98 11.93
C ASP A 127 2.66 -12.32 13.38
N VAL A 128 1.64 -12.49 14.22
CA VAL A 128 1.80 -12.78 15.65
C VAL A 128 2.39 -14.17 15.95
N ARG A 129 2.52 -15.05 14.94
CA ARG A 129 3.11 -16.38 15.06
C ARG A 129 4.63 -16.38 14.91
N THR A 130 5.20 -15.26 14.47
CA THR A 130 6.63 -15.12 14.22
C THR A 130 7.44 -15.47 15.45
N SER A 131 8.49 -16.27 15.27
CA SER A 131 9.42 -16.60 16.34
C SER A 131 10.55 -15.56 16.44
N PRO A 132 11.17 -15.37 17.62
CA PRO A 132 12.30 -14.45 17.74
C PRO A 132 13.46 -14.89 16.86
N GLY A 133 14.04 -13.95 16.10
CA GLY A 133 15.11 -14.22 15.13
C GLY A 133 14.63 -14.51 13.70
N GLU A 134 13.33 -14.76 13.50
CA GLU A 134 12.73 -15.00 12.18
C GLU A 134 12.05 -13.73 11.62
N GLU A 135 12.35 -12.56 12.21
CA GLU A 135 11.73 -11.30 11.82
C GLU A 135 12.20 -10.81 10.44
N SER A 136 13.32 -11.31 9.91
CA SER A 136 13.86 -10.88 8.61
C SER A 136 13.33 -11.67 7.41
N ASP A 137 12.94 -12.92 7.63
CA ASP A 137 12.75 -13.87 6.51
C ASP A 137 11.32 -13.82 5.96
N GLN A 138 10.43 -13.07 6.63
CA GLN A 138 9.01 -12.95 6.27
C GLN A 138 8.45 -11.52 6.36
N PHE A 139 9.23 -10.51 6.78
CA PHE A 139 8.70 -9.17 7.17
C PHE A 139 9.36 -7.94 6.59
N TYR A 140 10.29 -8.05 5.65
CA TYR A 140 10.39 -6.96 4.69
C TYR A 140 9.16 -7.07 3.79
N PHE A 141 8.49 -5.94 3.57
CA PHE A 141 7.22 -5.88 2.83
C PHE A 141 7.34 -6.47 1.42
N LEU A 142 8.57 -6.71 1.00
CA LEU A 142 9.03 -7.42 -0.17
C LEU A 142 10.25 -8.26 0.24
N PRO A 143 10.63 -9.28 -0.55
CA PRO A 143 11.91 -9.94 -0.36
C PRO A 143 13.00 -8.85 -0.29
N VAL A 144 13.94 -8.91 0.67
CA VAL A 144 15.09 -7.99 0.80
C VAL A 144 15.83 -7.84 -0.54
N GLU A 145 15.73 -8.88 -1.35
CA GLU A 145 16.28 -9.11 -2.67
C GLU A 145 15.60 -8.28 -3.78
N SER A 146 14.39 -7.78 -3.52
CA SER A 146 13.62 -6.92 -4.43
C SER A 146 14.36 -5.61 -4.75
N THR A 147 15.07 -5.06 -3.77
CA THR A 147 15.96 -3.90 -3.97
C THR A 147 17.09 -4.20 -4.94
N GLY A 148 17.72 -5.36 -4.80
CA GLY A 148 18.80 -5.79 -5.69
C GLY A 148 18.31 -5.96 -7.12
N GLN A 149 17.15 -6.61 -7.30
CA GLN A 149 16.51 -6.79 -8.60
C GLN A 149 16.14 -5.49 -9.29
N MET A 150 15.38 -4.62 -8.60
CA MET A 150 14.86 -3.38 -9.18
C MET A 150 15.98 -2.37 -9.54
N ASN A 151 17.15 -2.48 -8.90
CA ASN A 151 18.30 -1.62 -9.19
C ASN A 151 19.29 -2.21 -10.22
N ARG A 152 19.02 -3.40 -10.79
CA ARG A 152 19.81 -3.90 -11.93
C ARG A 152 19.64 -2.96 -13.13
N LYS A 153 20.75 -2.47 -13.69
CA LYS A 153 20.73 -1.56 -14.85
C LYS A 153 20.02 -2.13 -16.07
N SER A 154 20.08 -3.45 -16.26
CA SER A 154 19.33 -4.14 -17.33
C SER A 154 17.82 -4.12 -17.12
N ILE A 155 17.35 -4.12 -15.86
CA ILE A 155 15.94 -4.02 -15.51
C ILE A 155 15.48 -2.57 -15.63
N GLN A 156 16.20 -1.61 -15.04
CA GLN A 156 15.91 -0.18 -15.15
C GLN A 156 15.81 0.28 -16.61
N ALA A 157 16.73 -0.16 -17.47
CA ALA A 157 16.69 0.13 -18.90
C ALA A 157 15.45 -0.44 -19.62
N LYS A 158 14.94 -1.61 -19.20
CA LYS A 158 13.71 -2.21 -19.76
C LYS A 158 12.46 -1.50 -19.27
N LEU A 159 12.47 -1.03 -18.02
CA LEU A 159 11.38 -0.25 -17.42
C LEU A 159 11.38 1.22 -17.90
N GLY A 160 12.48 1.68 -18.51
CA GLY A 160 12.62 3.06 -18.95
C GLY A 160 12.76 4.04 -17.79
N VAL A 161 13.36 3.60 -16.68
CA VAL A 161 13.56 4.39 -15.47
C VAL A 161 15.05 4.65 -15.24
N ASP A 162 15.37 5.86 -14.77
CA ASP A 162 16.74 6.27 -14.46
C ASP A 162 16.99 6.49 -12.96
N LYS A 163 15.91 6.57 -12.17
CA LYS A 163 15.97 6.75 -10.71
C LYS A 163 16.37 5.43 -10.02
N GLU A 164 17.19 5.54 -8.99
CA GLU A 164 17.41 4.44 -8.04
C GLU A 164 16.10 4.07 -7.35
N TRP A 165 15.75 2.79 -7.39
CA TRP A 165 14.57 2.29 -6.71
C TRP A 165 14.87 2.18 -5.22
N ILE A 166 13.96 2.71 -4.42
CA ILE A 166 13.94 2.53 -2.97
C ILE A 166 12.61 1.89 -2.57
N GLU A 167 12.67 0.84 -1.75
CA GLU A 167 11.46 0.17 -1.26
C GLU A 167 10.58 1.13 -0.46
N ARG A 168 11.19 1.97 0.37
CA ARG A 168 10.51 2.93 1.22
C ARG A 168 11.17 4.30 1.13
N GLU A 169 10.35 5.33 0.91
CA GLU A 169 10.74 6.71 1.12
C GLU A 169 10.35 7.15 2.54
N TRP A 170 11.37 7.37 3.39
CA TRP A 170 11.17 7.73 4.79
C TRP A 170 10.65 9.15 4.95
N GLN A 171 11.01 10.09 4.07
CA GLN A 171 10.47 11.44 4.12
C GLN A 171 8.96 11.45 3.88
N VAL A 172 8.48 10.61 2.93
CA VAL A 172 7.04 10.39 2.73
C VAL A 172 6.40 9.80 3.98
N THR A 173 7.05 8.83 4.62
CA THR A 173 6.57 8.25 5.88
C THR A 173 6.37 9.35 6.94
N ASP A 174 7.33 10.25 7.09
CA ASP A 174 7.30 11.34 8.06
C ASP A 174 6.22 12.39 7.74
N ASP A 175 6.16 12.83 6.48
CA ASP A 175 5.23 13.87 6.04
C ASP A 175 3.77 13.44 6.13
N PHE A 176 3.49 12.17 5.82
CA PHE A 176 2.16 11.58 5.86
C PHE A 176 1.84 10.87 7.17
N GLY A 177 2.78 10.72 8.10
CA GLY A 177 2.53 10.11 9.41
C GLY A 177 1.46 10.84 10.23
N LYS A 178 1.25 12.13 9.95
CA LYS A 178 0.14 12.94 10.51
C LYS A 178 -1.25 12.50 10.04
N TYR A 179 -1.37 11.65 9.03
CA TYR A 179 -2.63 11.08 8.55
C TYR A 179 -2.83 9.64 9.04
N LEU A 180 -1.98 9.14 9.94
CA LEU A 180 -2.16 7.82 10.53
C LEU A 180 -3.50 7.77 11.30
N GLY A 181 -4.36 6.82 10.93
CA GLY A 181 -5.71 6.72 11.48
C GLY A 181 -6.70 7.72 10.90
N TYR A 182 -6.40 8.33 9.75
CA TYR A 182 -7.37 9.12 8.97
C TYR A 182 -8.62 8.29 8.69
N ASP A 183 -9.77 8.80 9.16
CA ASP A 183 -11.04 8.08 9.06
C ASP A 183 -11.65 8.29 7.66
N THR A 184 -11.65 7.23 6.86
CA THR A 184 -12.23 7.20 5.52
C THR A 184 -13.64 6.59 5.49
N SER A 185 -14.24 6.31 6.66
CA SER A 185 -15.53 5.60 6.76
C SER A 185 -16.66 6.30 5.98
N SER A 186 -16.72 7.64 6.03
CA SER A 186 -17.75 8.39 5.30
C SER A 186 -17.60 8.26 3.79
N VAL A 187 -16.37 8.31 3.29
CA VAL A 187 -16.07 8.14 1.85
C VAL A 187 -16.47 6.74 1.39
N VAL A 188 -16.14 5.71 2.18
CA VAL A 188 -16.55 4.33 1.86
C VAL A 188 -18.08 4.21 1.83
N ALA A 189 -18.78 4.79 2.81
CA ALA A 189 -20.24 4.75 2.84
C ALA A 189 -20.88 5.47 1.65
N GLU A 190 -20.33 6.60 1.21
CA GLU A 190 -20.78 7.32 0.01
C GLU A 190 -20.59 6.49 -1.27
N LEU A 191 -19.45 5.82 -1.41
CA LEU A 191 -19.20 4.95 -2.58
C LEU A 191 -20.14 3.73 -2.60
N LEU A 192 -20.43 3.15 -1.44
CA LEU A 192 -21.43 2.07 -1.32
C LEU A 192 -22.84 2.56 -1.68
N ASP A 193 -23.21 3.78 -1.26
CA ASP A 193 -24.49 4.43 -1.62
C ASP A 193 -24.61 4.67 -3.14
N GLU A 194 -23.50 4.81 -3.84
CA GLU A 194 -23.44 4.92 -5.31
C GLU A 194 -23.45 3.56 -6.02
N GLY A 195 -23.49 2.45 -5.26
CA GLY A 195 -23.60 1.10 -5.77
C GLY A 195 -22.26 0.43 -6.08
N LEU A 196 -21.13 1.01 -5.64
CA LEU A 196 -19.85 0.31 -5.70
C LEU A 196 -19.85 -0.87 -4.73
N LYS A 197 -19.12 -1.92 -5.10
CA LYS A 197 -18.97 -3.11 -4.26
C LYS A 197 -17.69 -3.00 -3.46
N LEU A 198 -17.79 -3.27 -2.16
CA LEU A 198 -16.65 -3.34 -1.26
C LEU A 198 -16.29 -4.80 -0.97
N PHE A 199 -15.00 -5.13 -1.07
CA PHE A 199 -14.44 -6.39 -0.59
C PHE A 199 -13.31 -6.06 0.38
N VAL A 200 -13.45 -6.52 1.63
CA VAL A 200 -12.47 -6.32 2.70
C VAL A 200 -11.91 -7.68 3.09
N PHE A 201 -10.59 -7.81 3.09
CA PHE A 201 -9.91 -9.03 3.52
C PHE A 201 -8.75 -8.66 4.45
N ASN A 202 -8.55 -9.46 5.50
CA ASN A 202 -7.50 -9.29 6.50
C ASN A 202 -6.99 -10.68 6.87
N GLY A 203 -5.68 -10.83 7.06
CA GLY A 203 -5.10 -12.04 7.66
C GLY A 203 -5.51 -12.14 9.13
N GLU A 204 -5.78 -13.36 9.61
CA GLU A 204 -6.18 -13.57 11.02
C GLU A 204 -5.02 -13.32 12.00
N GLU A 205 -3.79 -13.40 11.49
CA GLU A 205 -2.56 -13.32 12.26
C GLU A 205 -1.85 -11.98 12.14
N ASP A 206 -2.36 -11.08 11.30
CA ASP A 206 -1.92 -9.69 11.29
C ASP A 206 -2.50 -8.98 12.52
N TYR A 207 -1.63 -8.32 13.28
CA TYR A 207 -2.07 -7.48 14.39
C TYR A 207 -2.28 -6.03 13.97
N MET A 208 -1.43 -5.51 13.08
CA MET A 208 -1.41 -4.10 12.68
C MET A 208 -2.74 -3.67 12.06
N THR A 209 -3.27 -4.48 11.16
CA THR A 209 -4.57 -4.31 10.51
C THR A 209 -5.41 -5.58 10.68
N ASN A 210 -5.61 -5.98 11.94
CA ASN A 210 -6.28 -7.23 12.30
C ASN A 210 -7.75 -7.35 11.82
N CYS A 211 -8.17 -8.59 11.62
CA CYS A 211 -9.52 -8.95 11.15
C CYS A 211 -10.64 -8.49 12.10
N GLU A 212 -10.42 -8.50 13.42
CA GLU A 212 -11.42 -8.07 14.41
C GLU A 212 -11.71 -6.56 14.32
N GLY A 213 -10.67 -5.75 14.11
CA GLY A 213 -10.78 -4.31 13.90
C GLY A 213 -11.53 -4.00 12.61
N ALA A 214 -11.19 -4.68 11.52
CA ALA A 214 -11.88 -4.56 10.24
C ALA A 214 -13.35 -4.99 10.34
N LEU A 215 -13.66 -6.12 10.99
CA LEU A 215 -15.02 -6.60 11.19
C LEU A 215 -15.85 -5.64 12.05
N SER A 216 -15.27 -5.15 13.15
CA SER A 216 -15.92 -4.15 14.00
C SER A 216 -16.21 -2.87 13.22
N TRP A 217 -15.29 -2.40 12.39
CA TRP A 217 -15.49 -1.23 11.52
C TRP A 217 -16.62 -1.48 10.51
N MET A 218 -16.59 -2.58 9.77
CA MET A 218 -17.63 -2.94 8.79
C MET A 218 -19.02 -2.98 9.43
N SER A 219 -19.16 -3.61 10.60
CA SER A 219 -20.44 -3.72 11.32
C SER A 219 -21.04 -2.38 11.78
N LYS A 220 -20.24 -1.31 11.74
CA LYS A 220 -20.62 0.04 12.20
C LYS A 220 -20.71 1.05 11.06
N LEU A 221 -20.44 0.64 9.81
CA LEU A 221 -20.63 1.50 8.64
C LEU A 221 -22.09 1.93 8.54
N LYS A 222 -22.31 3.19 8.19
CA LYS A 222 -23.64 3.79 8.06
C LYS A 222 -23.75 4.49 6.72
N GLY A 223 -24.61 4.00 5.84
CA GLY A 223 -24.99 4.67 4.60
C GLY A 223 -26.49 4.95 4.53
N LYS A 224 -27.02 5.18 3.32
CA LYS A 224 -28.46 5.25 3.07
C LYS A 224 -29.14 3.89 3.18
N GLU A 225 -28.40 2.81 2.95
CA GLU A 225 -28.85 1.43 3.14
C GLU A 225 -28.13 0.77 4.33
N ASP A 226 -28.76 -0.26 4.92
CA ASP A 226 -28.08 -1.19 5.82
C ASP A 226 -27.28 -2.17 4.95
N TYR A 227 -25.94 -2.10 5.02
CA TYR A 227 -25.00 -2.89 4.21
C TYR A 227 -24.69 -4.27 4.82
#